data_AF-A0A549YJE8-F1
#
_entry.id   AF-A0A549YJE8-F1
#
_cell.length_a   1.000
_cell.length_b   1.000
_cell.length_c   1.000
_cell.angle_alpha   90.00
_cell.angle_beta   90.00
_cell.angle_gamma   90.00
#
_symmetry.space_group_name_H-M   'P 1'
#
loop_
_entity.id
_entity.type
_entity.pdbx_description
1 polymer ?
#
loop_
_entity_poly.entity_id
_entity_poly.type
_entity_poly.pdbx_seq_one_letter_code
_entity_poly.pdbx_strand_id
1 'polypeptide(L)' 'MRKDKAKVGWGVLIVLLILSAYVIPYTFLSGVDAWYGSFLLWGIVGMLVIVANIMVTKDWGK' A
#
# COMPACT_ATOMS: atom_id res chain seq x y z
N MET A 1 -21.80 7.98 8.44
CA MET A 1 -20.89 7.97 9.62
C MET A 1 -19.89 6.80 9.62
N ARG A 2 -20.28 5.52 9.78
CA ARG A 2 -19.29 4.41 9.86
C ARG A 2 -18.61 4.08 8.52
N LYS A 3 -19.32 4.21 7.39
CA LYS A 3 -18.76 4.00 6.04
C LYS A 3 -17.73 5.06 5.65
N ASP A 4 -17.96 6.31 6.04
CA ASP A 4 -17.07 7.43 5.70
C ASP A 4 -15.74 7.30 6.45
N LYS A 5 -15.79 6.95 7.74
CA LYS A 5 -14.60 6.64 8.55
C LYS A 5 -13.80 5.46 7.98
N ALA A 6 -14.47 4.44 7.45
CA ALA A 6 -13.81 3.30 6.81
C ALA A 6 -13.10 3.72 5.49
N LYS A 7 -13.72 4.56 4.65
CA LYS A 7 -13.08 5.11 3.45
C LYS A 7 -11.86 5.97 3.79
N VAL A 8 -11.94 6.78 4.84
CA VAL A 8 -10.79 7.54 5.36
C VAL A 8 -9.69 6.59 5.85
N GLY A 9 -10.05 5.50 6.55
CA GLY A 9 -9.09 4.49 6.99
C GLY A 9 -8.35 3.82 5.83
N TRP A 10 -9.05 3.46 4.75
CA TRP A 10 -8.41 2.92 3.54
C TRP A 10 -7.55 3.95 2.80
N GLY A 11 -7.98 5.21 2.75
CA GLY A 11 -7.17 6.30 2.20
C GLY A 11 -5.86 6.50 2.97
N VAL A 12 -5.91 6.49 4.30
CA VAL A 12 -4.72 6.54 5.16
C VAL A 12 -3.81 5.33 4.93
N LEU A 13 -4.37 4.13 4.78
CA LEU A 13 -3.60 2.92 4.47
C LEU A 13 -2.85 3.06 3.14
N ILE A 14 -3.48 3.61 2.10
CA ILE A 14 -2.82 3.85 0.81
C ILE A 14 -1.66 4.82 0.96
N VAL A 15 -1.84 5.92 1.72
CA VAL A 15 -0.75 6.87 1.98
C VAL A 15 0.41 6.19 2.70
N LEU A 16 0.13 5.36 3.71
CA LEU A 16 1.16 4.59 4.41
C LEU A 16 1.89 3.59 3.49
N LEU A 17 1.18 2.95 2.55
CA LEU A 17 1.77 2.04 1.56
C LEU A 17 2.67 2.78 0.56
N ILE A 18 2.28 4.00 0.14
CA ILE A 18 3.10 4.85 -0.73
C ILE A 18 4.36 5.29 0.01
N LEU A 19 4.21 5.74 1.26
CA LEU A 19 5.36 6.14 2.08
C LEU A 19 6.28 4.95 2.34
N SER A 20 5.76 3.76 2.63
CA SER A 20 6.59 2.57 2.87
C SER A 20 7.32 2.13 1.61
N ALA A 21 6.69 2.25 0.43
CA ALA A 21 7.33 2.00 -0.86
C ALA A 21 8.49 2.96 -1.17
N TYR A 22 8.53 4.13 -0.54
CA TYR A 22 9.66 5.06 -0.65
C TYR A 22 10.64 4.95 0.53
N VAL A 23 10.18 4.70 1.74
CA VAL A 23 11.08 4.63 2.90
C VAL A 23 11.85 3.31 2.88
N ILE A 24 11.19 2.18 2.68
CA ILE A 24 11.83 0.87 2.87
C ILE A 24 12.99 0.61 1.89
N PRO A 25 12.86 0.87 0.57
CA PRO A 25 13.96 0.64 -0.37
C PRO A 25 15.15 1.56 -0.11
N TYR A 26 14.89 2.81 0.26
CA TYR A 26 15.90 3.86 0.34
C TYR A 26 16.51 4.02 1.75
N THR A 27 16.01 3.28 2.75
CA THR A 27 16.55 3.31 4.12
C THR A 27 16.94 1.93 4.64
N PHE A 28 16.00 0.98 4.71
CA PHE A 28 16.24 -0.34 5.31
C PHE A 28 16.90 -1.32 4.34
N LEU A 29 16.57 -1.22 3.05
CA LEU A 29 17.13 -2.07 2.00
C LEU A 29 18.25 -1.37 1.20
N SER A 30 18.69 -0.19 1.62
CA SER A 30 19.69 0.60 0.86
C SER A 30 21.05 -0.09 0.76
N GLY A 31 21.37 -1.02 1.67
CA GLY A 31 22.58 -1.85 1.63
C GLY A 31 22.35 -3.26 1.10
N VAL A 32 21.14 -3.58 0.64
CA VAL A 32 20.79 -4.90 0.11
C VAL A 32 20.84 -4.83 -1.42
N ASP A 33 22.00 -5.13 -1.99
CA ASP A 33 22.20 -5.26 -3.44
C ASP A 33 21.37 -6.41 -4.06
N ALA A 34 20.75 -7.26 -3.24
CA ALA A 34 20.01 -8.43 -3.66
C ALA A 34 18.56 -8.09 -4.09
N TRP A 35 18.29 -8.20 -5.39
CA TRP A 35 16.97 -8.07 -6.05
C TRP A 35 15.83 -8.86 -5.36
N TYR A 36 16.13 -9.99 -4.73
CA TYR A 36 15.14 -10.88 -4.12
C TYR A 36 14.33 -10.23 -2.99
N GLY A 37 14.95 -9.36 -2.17
CA GLY A 37 14.25 -8.62 -1.11
C GLY A 37 13.22 -7.64 -1.68
N SER A 38 13.57 -7.03 -2.82
CA SER A 38 12.71 -6.12 -3.55
C SER A 38 11.47 -6.85 -4.11
N PHE A 39 11.62 -8.04 -4.71
CA PHE A 39 10.47 -8.74 -5.31
C PHE A 39 9.35 -9.04 -4.30
N LEU A 40 9.70 -9.57 -3.11
CA LEU A 40 8.71 -9.90 -2.10
C LEU A 40 8.05 -8.64 -1.51
N LEU A 41 8.83 -7.59 -1.25
CA LEU A 41 8.31 -6.32 -0.78
C LEU A 41 7.36 -5.68 -1.79
N TRP A 42 7.78 -5.54 -3.05
CA TRP A 42 6.95 -4.96 -4.10
C TRP A 42 5.70 -5.80 -4.38
N GLY A 43 5.79 -7.13 -4.30
CA GLY A 43 4.65 -8.03 -4.43
C GLY A 43 3.60 -7.83 -3.35
N ILE A 44 4.02 -7.78 -2.08
CA ILE A 44 3.11 -7.55 -0.94
C ILE A 44 2.50 -6.15 -1.02
N VAL A 45 3.32 -5.12 -1.24
CA VAL A 45 2.85 -3.73 -1.33
C VAL A 45 1.85 -3.57 -2.48
N GLY A 46 2.15 -4.13 -3.65
CA GLY A 46 1.24 -4.12 -4.80
C GLY A 46 -0.10 -4.81 -4.51
N MET A 47 -0.06 -5.99 -3.89
CA MET A 47 -1.27 -6.71 -3.49
C MET A 47 -2.14 -5.90 -2.51
N LEU A 48 -1.53 -5.27 -1.51
CA LEU A 48 -2.23 -4.43 -0.54
C LEU A 48 -2.85 -3.20 -1.19
N VAL A 49 -2.15 -2.56 -2.13
CA VAL A 49 -2.68 -1.41 -2.89
C VAL A 49 -3.90 -1.81 -3.74
N ILE A 50 -3.86 -2.97 -4.40
CA ILE A 50 -5.00 -3.48 -5.19
C ILE A 50 -6.21 -3.67 -4.29
N VAL A 51 -6.05 -4.35 -3.15
CA VAL A 51 -7.14 -4.58 -2.19
C VAL A 51 -7.70 -3.26 -1.66
N ALA A 52 -6.83 -2.33 -1.27
CA ALA A 52 -7.24 -1.02 -0.78
C ALA A 52 -8.05 -0.24 -1.84
N ASN A 53 -7.61 -0.24 -3.10
CA ASN A 53 -8.31 0.41 -4.20
C ASN A 53 -9.68 -0.21 -4.47
N ILE A 54 -9.79 -1.55 -4.47
CA ILE A 54 -11.08 -2.23 -4.60
C ILE A 54 -12.01 -1.81 -3.46
N MET A 55 -11.53 -1.79 -2.22
CA MET A 55 -12.35 -1.43 -1.06
C MET A 55 -12.85 0.02 -1.09
N VAL A 56 -12.02 0.95 -1.61
CA VAL A 56 -12.39 2.36 -1.77
C VAL A 56 -13.40 2.55 -2.91
N THR A 57 -13.23 1.84 -4.02
CA THR A 57 -14.02 2.03 -5.25
C THR A 57 -15.26 1.13 -5.36
N LYS A 58 -15.41 0.11 -4.50
CA LYS A 58 -16.53 -0.86 -4.54
C LYS A 58 -17.93 -0.23 -4.57
N ASP A 59 -18.09 0.92 -3.93
CA ASP A 59 -19.37 1.62 -3.82
C ASP A 59 -19.55 2.73 -4.88
N TRP A 60 -18.63 2.90 -5.84
CA TRP A 60 -18.70 3.98 -6.85
C TRP A 60 -19.74 3.73 -7.96
N GLY A 61 -20.07 2.46 -8.23
CA GLY A 61 -21.04 2.06 -9.25
C GLY A 61 -22.45 1.80 -8.72
N LYS A 62 -22.72 2.15 -7.46
CA LYS A 62 -24.06 2.12 -6.84
C LYS A 62 -24.64 3.52 -6.80
#